data_AF-A0A8D8XET2-F1
#
_entry.id   AF-A0A8D8XET2-F1
#
_cell.length_a   1.000
_cell.length_b   1.000
_cell.length_c   1.000
_cell.angle_alpha   90.00
_cell.angle_beta   90.00
_cell.angle_gamma   90.00
#
_symmetry.space_group_name_H-M   'P 1'
#
loop_
_entity.id
_entity.type
_entity.pdbx_description
1 polymer ?
#
loop_
_entity_poly.entity_id
_entity_poly.type
_entity_poly.pdbx_seq_one_letter_code
_entity_poly.pdbx_strand_id
1 'polypeptide(L)'
;MKLLLSYLNVLFYYTIGLIISLKYLVLYCVQLCSGKSTNVDNSEENEEKPLYKDLKFDFHEEKLKINDQHIEVRFVSAGSPKNPLMLFVHGFPEFWYIWKHQMKEFSGDYW
;
A
#
# COMPACT_ATOMS: atom_id res chain seq x y z
N MET A 1 49.38 12.25 12.42
CA MET A 1 48.50 11.05 12.50
C MET A 1 47.01 11.41 12.60
N LYS A 2 46.57 12.27 13.55
CA LYS A 2 45.14 12.63 13.70
C LYS A 2 44.48 13.29 12.48
N LEU A 3 45.21 14.16 11.76
CA LEU A 3 44.73 14.80 10.53
C LEU A 3 44.49 13.79 9.40
N LEU A 4 45.41 12.83 9.21
CA LEU A 4 45.28 11.75 8.24
C LEU A 4 44.06 10.88 8.54
N LEU A 5 43.87 10.53 9.82
CA LEU A 5 42.72 9.74 10.27
C LEU A 5 41.38 10.48 10.04
N SER A 6 41.36 11.79 10.29
CA SER A 6 40.18 12.63 10.01
C SER A 6 39.84 12.65 8.52
N TYR A 7 40.85 12.76 7.66
CA TYR A 7 40.65 12.77 6.20
C TYR A 7 40.12 11.42 5.69
N LEU A 8 40.64 10.31 6.22
CA LEU A 8 40.17 8.96 5.90
C LEU A 8 38.72 8.74 6.32
N ASN A 9 38.32 9.21 7.51
CA ASN A 9 36.93 9.11 7.97
C ASN A 9 35.99 9.92 7.10
N VAL A 10 36.36 11.15 6.75
CA VAL A 10 35.57 12.01 5.86
C VAL A 10 35.41 11.35 4.49
N LEU A 11 36.50 10.82 3.92
CA LEU A 11 36.45 10.08 2.66
C LEU A 11 35.53 8.84 2.75
N PHE A 12 35.56 8.12 3.86
CA PHE A 12 34.68 6.98 4.11
C PHE A 12 33.19 7.35 4.16
N TYR A 13 32.84 8.48 4.78
CA TYR A 13 31.46 8.96 4.78
C TYR A 13 30.98 9.33 3.37
N TYR A 14 31.85 9.97 2.57
CA TYR A 14 31.52 10.30 1.19
C TYR A 14 31.35 9.06 0.31
N THR A 15 32.18 8.03 0.48
CA THR A 15 32.04 6.78 -0.29
C THR A 15 30.77 6.02 0.08
N ILE A 16 30.40 5.95 1.36
CA ILE A 16 29.12 5.36 1.78
C ILE A 16 27.94 6.14 1.19
N GLY A 17 27.96 7.47 1.32
CA GLY A 17 26.90 8.33 0.78
C GLY A 17 26.74 8.18 -0.73
N LEU A 18 27.85 8.05 -1.46
CA LEU A 18 27.85 7.81 -2.90
C LEU A 18 27.24 6.45 -3.24
N ILE A 19 27.62 5.37 -2.53
CA ILE A 19 27.08 4.02 -2.76
C ILE A 19 25.57 3.97 -2.52
N ILE A 20 25.10 4.60 -1.43
CA ILE A 20 23.67 4.69 -1.11
C ILE A 20 22.93 5.47 -2.21
N SER A 21 23.46 6.63 -2.60
CA SER A 21 22.85 7.45 -3.65
C SER A 21 22.78 6.73 -4.99
N LEU A 22 23.84 6.00 -5.37
CA LEU A 22 23.87 5.18 -6.58
C LEU A 22 22.83 4.06 -6.53
N LYS A 23 22.65 3.38 -5.39
CA LYS A 23 21.61 2.36 -5.21
C LYS A 23 20.22 2.93 -5.47
N TYR A 24 19.89 4.07 -4.84
CA TYR A 24 18.57 4.70 -5.03
C TYR A 24 18.39 5.28 -6.42
N LEU A 25 19.45 5.80 -7.05
CA LEU A 25 19.43 6.24 -8.44
C LEU A 25 19.14 5.07 -9.39
N VAL A 26 19.79 3.91 -9.18
CA VAL A 26 19.52 2.71 -9.97
C VAL A 26 18.08 2.24 -9.80
N LEU A 27 17.56 2.20 -8.57
CA LEU A 27 16.15 1.86 -8.32
C LEU A 27 15.19 2.83 -9.01
N TYR A 28 15.49 4.13 -8.99
CA TYR A 28 14.70 5.15 -9.66
C TYR A 28 14.76 5.00 -11.20
N CYS A 29 15.94 4.76 -11.76
CA CYS A 29 16.12 4.49 -13.19
C CYS A 29 15.41 3.20 -13.61
N VAL A 30 15.46 2.14 -12.80
CA VAL A 30 14.69 0.91 -13.04
C VAL A 30 13.21 1.23 -13.03
N GLN A 31 12.71 2.05 -12.10
CA GLN A 31 11.29 2.42 -12.08
C GLN A 31 10.85 3.25 -13.29
N LEU A 32 11.74 4.10 -13.84
CA LEU A 32 11.49 4.86 -15.07
C LEU A 32 11.57 4.00 -16.34
N CYS A 33 12.58 3.11 -16.43
CA CYS A 33 12.78 2.22 -17.58
C CYS A 33 11.79 1.06 -17.60
N SER A 34 11.44 0.52 -16.43
CA SER A 34 10.37 -0.45 -16.24
C SER A 34 9.01 0.24 -16.21
N GLY A 35 8.85 1.36 -16.94
CA GLY A 35 7.62 2.10 -17.12
C GLY A 35 6.47 1.11 -17.12
N LYS A 36 5.75 1.07 -15.99
CA LYS A 36 4.70 0.09 -15.75
C LYS A 36 3.58 0.45 -16.72
N SER A 37 3.69 -0.01 -17.96
CA SER A 37 2.53 -0.34 -18.74
C SER A 37 1.90 -1.48 -17.98
N THR A 38 0.96 -1.13 -17.10
CA THR A 38 -0.03 -2.08 -16.59
C THR A 38 -0.86 -2.52 -17.79
N ASN A 39 -0.29 -3.40 -18.62
CA ASN A 39 -1.09 -4.46 -19.18
C ASN A 39 -1.40 -5.32 -17.97
N VAL A 40 -2.65 -5.16 -17.49
CA VAL A 40 -3.29 -6.13 -16.61
C VAL A 40 -3.37 -7.40 -17.43
N ASP A 41 -2.29 -8.18 -17.35
CA ASP A 41 -2.28 -9.54 -17.83
C ASP A 41 -3.14 -10.31 -16.85
N ASN A 42 -4.28 -10.81 -17.35
CA ASN A 42 -5.13 -11.75 -16.63
C ASN A 42 -4.37 -13.08 -16.56
N SER A 43 -3.34 -13.14 -15.71
CA SER A 43 -2.66 -14.36 -15.34
C SER A 43 -3.10 -14.69 -13.92
N GLU A 44 -3.92 -15.71 -13.84
CA GLU A 44 -4.29 -16.43 -12.63
C GLU A 44 -3.02 -16.75 -11.84
N GLU A 45 -2.79 -16.06 -10.72
CA GLU A 45 -1.89 -16.61 -9.71
C GLU A 45 -2.30 -16.16 -8.30
N ASN A 46 -2.88 -17.14 -7.60
CA ASN A 46 -3.06 -17.28 -6.16
C ASN A 46 -4.00 -16.28 -5.47
N GLU A 47 -5.28 -16.67 -5.41
CA GLU A 47 -6.08 -16.45 -4.21
C GLU A 47 -5.35 -17.05 -3.00
N GLU A 48 -4.43 -16.30 -2.38
CA GLU A 48 -4.20 -16.46 -0.95
C GLU A 48 -5.49 -16.06 -0.26
N LYS A 49 -6.35 -17.08 -0.07
CA LYS A 49 -7.50 -17.06 0.82
C LYS A 49 -7.06 -16.34 2.10
N PRO A 50 -7.69 -15.21 2.48
CA PRO A 50 -7.24 -14.48 3.64
C PRO A 50 -7.27 -15.43 4.84
N LEU A 51 -6.11 -15.58 5.49
CA LEU A 51 -5.87 -16.35 6.72
C LEU A 51 -6.56 -15.66 7.91
N TYR A 52 -7.84 -15.33 7.75
CA TYR A 52 -8.61 -14.59 8.72
C TYR A 52 -10.09 -14.88 8.53
N LYS A 53 -10.44 -16.16 8.61
CA LYS A 53 -11.83 -16.63 8.61
C LYS A 53 -12.46 -16.61 10.00
N ASP A 54 -11.89 -15.82 10.90
CA ASP A 54 -12.31 -15.70 12.29
C ASP A 54 -12.89 -14.32 12.58
N LEU A 55 -13.92 -13.88 11.85
CA LEU A 55 -14.83 -12.88 12.43
C LEU A 55 -16.29 -13.17 12.16
N LYS A 56 -17.00 -13.32 13.28
CA LYS A 56 -18.44 -13.19 13.52
C LYS A 56 -19.00 -11.81 13.11
N PHE A 57 -18.31 -11.05 12.28
CA PHE A 57 -18.60 -9.67 11.92
C PHE A 57 -18.73 -9.56 10.41
N ASP A 58 -19.79 -8.92 9.96
CA ASP A 58 -20.27 -8.93 8.59
C ASP A 58 -19.55 -7.86 7.76
N PHE A 59 -18.24 -8.09 7.54
CA PHE A 59 -17.46 -7.30 6.60
C PHE A 59 -17.67 -7.87 5.20
N HIS A 60 -18.18 -7.05 4.29
CA HIS A 60 -18.41 -7.43 2.89
C HIS A 60 -17.33 -6.79 2.03
N GLU A 61 -16.49 -7.61 1.41
CA GLU A 61 -15.49 -7.14 0.44
C GLU A 61 -16.11 -7.06 -0.95
N GLU A 62 -16.01 -5.89 -1.56
CA GLU A 62 -16.65 -5.58 -2.83
C GLU A 62 -15.67 -4.88 -3.79
N LYS A 63 -15.97 -4.99 -5.08
CA LYS A 63 -15.16 -4.43 -6.17
C LYS A 63 -16.03 -3.52 -7.02
N LEU A 64 -15.61 -2.27 -7.16
CA LEU A 64 -16.24 -1.30 -8.05
C LEU A 64 -15.35 -1.07 -9.27
N LYS A 65 -15.93 -1.27 -10.45
CA LYS A 65 -15.33 -0.87 -11.73
C LYS A 65 -15.90 0.50 -12.10
N ILE A 66 -15.03 1.48 -12.30
CA ILE A 66 -15.44 2.81 -12.77
C ILE A 66 -15.47 2.78 -14.30
N ASN A 67 -16.63 3.11 -14.89
CA ASN A 67 -16.82 3.06 -16.34
C ASN A 67 -15.76 3.89 -17.09
N ASP A 68 -15.37 3.42 -18.28
CA ASP A 68 -14.41 4.03 -19.22
C ASP A 68 -12.96 4.16 -18.73
N GLN A 69 -12.67 3.74 -17.49
CA GLN A 69 -11.34 3.76 -16.89
C GLN A 69 -10.96 2.32 -16.50
N HIS A 70 -9.71 1.92 -16.75
CA HIS A 70 -9.21 0.62 -16.31
C HIS A 70 -8.84 0.66 -14.80
N ILE A 71 -9.75 1.19 -13.98
CA ILE A 71 -9.60 1.40 -12.54
C ILE A 71 -10.60 0.51 -11.80
N GLU A 72 -10.08 -0.43 -11.02
CA GLU A 72 -10.84 -1.28 -10.10
C GLU A 72 -10.54 -0.84 -8.67
N VAL A 73 -11.59 -0.43 -7.95
CA VAL A 73 -11.50 -0.06 -6.54
C VAL A 73 -11.98 -1.23 -5.70
N ARG A 74 -11.12 -1.73 -4.81
CA ARG A 74 -11.48 -2.69 -3.77
C ARG A 74 -11.81 -1.92 -2.50
N PHE A 75 -12.97 -2.20 -1.92
CA PHE A 75 -13.42 -1.61 -0.67
C PHE A 75 -14.13 -2.66 0.19
N VAL A 76 -14.27 -2.34 1.48
CA VAL A 76 -14.98 -3.19 2.43
C VAL A 76 -16.09 -2.36 3.06
N SER A 77 -17.29 -2.92 3.13
CA SER A 77 -18.46 -2.32 3.77
C SER A 77 -18.83 -3.07 5.06
N ALA A 78 -19.45 -2.37 6.01
CA ALA A 78 -19.93 -2.95 7.26
C ALA A 78 -21.18 -2.20 7.73
N GLY A 79 -22.19 -2.93 8.22
CA GLY A 79 -23.46 -2.33 8.63
C GLY A 79 -24.54 -2.39 7.53
N SER A 80 -25.65 -1.69 7.74
CA SER A 80 -26.80 -1.77 6.82
C SER A 80 -26.77 -0.66 5.78
N PRO A 81 -26.95 -0.95 4.47
CA PRO A 81 -27.06 0.08 3.42
C PRO A 81 -28.20 1.09 3.59
N LYS A 82 -29.11 0.87 4.55
CA LYS A 82 -30.18 1.81 4.91
C LYS A 82 -29.72 2.92 5.86
N ASN A 83 -28.60 2.72 6.54
CA ASN A 83 -28.03 3.67 7.47
C ASN A 83 -27.28 4.78 6.71
N PRO A 84 -27.01 5.94 7.34
CA PRO A 84 -26.16 6.97 6.76
C PRO A 84 -24.75 6.45 6.45
N LEU A 85 -24.20 6.84 5.30
CA LEU A 85 -22.87 6.42 4.84
C LEU A 85 -21.75 7.07 5.66
N MET A 86 -20.78 6.27 6.09
CA MET A 86 -19.52 6.70 6.70
C MET A 86 -18.32 6.14 5.92
N LEU A 87 -17.53 7.03 5.32
CA LEU A 87 -16.40 6.62 4.48
C LEU A 87 -15.07 6.72 5.23
N PHE A 88 -14.33 5.61 5.28
CA PHE A 88 -12.95 5.57 5.75
C PHE A 88 -11.98 5.57 4.56
N VAL A 89 -11.05 6.53 4.54
CA VAL A 89 -10.01 6.63 3.51
C VAL A 89 -8.64 6.44 4.16
N HIS A 90 -7.78 5.64 3.53
CA HIS A 90 -6.41 5.40 3.99
C HIS A 90 -5.39 6.04 3.05
N GLY A 91 -4.16 6.22 3.52
CA GLY A 91 -3.02 6.66 2.71
C GLY A 91 -2.21 5.48 2.17
N PHE A 92 -1.16 5.79 1.39
CA PHE A 92 -0.13 4.83 1.02
C PHE A 92 0.90 4.70 2.15
N PRO A 93 1.38 3.49 2.52
CA PRO A 93 1.14 2.16 1.92
C PRO A 93 0.12 1.30 2.71
N GLU A 94 -0.85 1.92 3.36
CA GLU A 94 -1.82 1.23 4.24
C GLU A 94 -3.03 0.70 3.44
N PHE A 95 -3.89 -0.09 4.08
CA PHE A 95 -5.15 -0.59 3.51
C PHE A 95 -6.26 -0.59 4.58
N TRP A 96 -7.51 -0.85 4.16
CA TRP A 96 -8.74 -0.72 4.98
C TRP A 96 -8.66 -1.34 6.39
N TYR A 97 -7.84 -2.39 6.57
CA TYR A 97 -7.74 -3.14 7.82
C TYR A 97 -7.32 -2.30 9.02
N ILE A 98 -6.64 -1.18 8.80
CA ILE A 98 -6.31 -0.22 9.86
C ILE A 98 -7.58 0.30 10.57
N TRP A 99 -8.72 0.33 9.87
CA TRP A 99 -10.00 0.83 10.35
C TRP A 99 -10.93 -0.26 10.91
N LYS A 100 -10.50 -1.53 10.99
CA LYS A 100 -11.37 -2.65 11.37
C LYS A 100 -12.09 -2.45 12.71
N HIS A 101 -11.45 -1.76 13.66
CA HIS A 101 -12.01 -1.51 14.99
C HIS A 101 -13.05 -0.38 14.95
N GLN A 102 -12.78 0.68 14.19
CA GLN A 102 -13.69 1.80 13.99
C GLN A 102 -14.92 1.35 13.20
N MET A 103 -14.73 0.62 12.10
CA MET A 103 -15.83 0.06 11.32
C MET A 103 -16.73 -0.83 12.18
N LYS A 104 -16.11 -1.66 13.06
CA LYS A 104 -16.85 -2.50 14.01
C LYS A 104 -17.73 -1.67 14.95
N GLU A 105 -17.19 -0.58 15.50
CA GLU A 105 -17.91 0.30 16.42
C GLU A 105 -19.07 1.03 15.73
N PHE A 106 -18.84 1.57 14.54
CA PHE A 106 -19.83 2.40 13.84
C PHE A 106 -20.86 1.63 13.00
N SER A 107 -20.61 0.35 12.67
CA SER A 107 -21.49 -0.47 11.83
C SER A 107 -22.94 -0.65 12.33
N GLY A 108 -23.20 -0.38 13.62
CA GLY A 108 -24.57 -0.40 14.18
C GLY A 108 -25.41 0.80 13.71
N ASP A 109 -24.78 1.96 13.61
CA ASP A 109 -25.44 3.24 13.33
C ASP A 109 -25.23 3.73 11.90
N TYR A 110 -24.18 3.26 11.22
CA TYR A 110 -23.72 3.72 9.90
C TYR A 110 -23.53 2.55 8.92
N TRP A 111 -23.37 2.89 7.63
CA TRP A 111 -22.96 1.99 6.54
C TRP A 111 -21.54 2.30 6.07
#